data_AF-A0A699JRR7-F1
#
_entry.id   AF-A0A699JRR7-F1
#
_cell.length_a   1.000
_cell.length_b   1.000
_cell.length_c   1.000
_cell.angle_alpha   90.00
_cell.angle_beta   90.00
_cell.angle_gamma   90.00
#
_symmetry.space_group_name_H-M   'P 1'
#
loop_
_entity.id
_entity.type
_entity.pdbx_description
1 polymer ?
#
loop_
_entity_poly.entity_id
_entity_poly.type
_entity_poly.pdbx_seq_one_letter_code
_entity_poly.pdbx_strand_id
1 'polypeptide(L)'
;MAGFLILDNLTKQADSTRLQDKIKFWFTRARTEDEGLAGVLRDLSFEIRITMHKSRRLIAELEALGERGDDVTALKAIREIVARDSTKLAVLEQLLAGTHVAIRLKEGYVADME
;
A
#
# COMPACT_ATOMS: atom_id res chain seq x y z
N MET A 1 -2.17 2.14 19.13
CA MET A 1 -2.98 2.38 20.35
C MET A 1 -2.15 3.01 21.47
N ALA A 2 -1.10 2.37 21.99
CA ALA A 2 -0.30 2.91 23.10
C ALA A 2 0.26 4.33 22.88
N GLY A 3 0.69 4.66 21.64
CA GLY A 3 1.21 6.00 21.32
C GLY A 3 0.19 7.14 21.47
N PHE A 4 -1.06 6.92 21.07
CA PHE A 4 -2.13 7.92 21.23
C PHE A 4 -2.46 8.17 22.71
N LEU A 5 -2.49 7.12 23.53
CA LEU A 5 -2.71 7.23 24.97
C LEU A 5 -1.60 8.05 25.67
N ILE A 6 -0.35 7.93 25.22
CA ILE A 6 0.76 8.74 25.73
C ILE A 6 0.54 10.21 25.39
N LEU A 7 0.17 10.51 24.15
CA LEU A 7 -0.09 11.87 23.70
C LEU A 7 -1.28 12.50 24.44
N ASP A 8 -2.36 11.75 24.68
CA ASP A 8 -3.51 12.20 25.48
C ASP A 8 -3.13 12.51 26.93
N ASN A 9 -2.31 11.66 27.55
CA ASN A 9 -1.84 11.91 28.91
C ASN A 9 -0.93 13.15 28.96
N LEU A 10 -0.07 13.34 27.97
CA LEU A 10 0.81 14.51 27.88
C LEU A 10 0.03 15.81 27.66
N THR A 11 -0.98 15.80 26.79
CA THR A 11 -1.82 16.99 26.56
C THR A 11 -2.63 17.35 27.80
N LYS A 12 -3.21 16.35 28.48
CA LYS A 12 -3.94 16.55 29.75
C LYS A 12 -3.05 17.06 30.87
N GLN A 13 -1.85 16.48 31.06
CA GLN A 13 -0.94 16.93 32.11
C GLN A 13 -0.36 18.32 31.84
N ALA A 14 -0.13 18.66 30.57
CA ALA A 14 0.43 19.94 30.20
C ALA A 14 -0.59 21.08 30.15
N ASP A 15 -1.90 20.77 30.11
CA ASP A 15 -3.02 21.72 29.89
C ASP A 15 -2.69 22.77 28.81
N SER A 16 -2.09 22.29 27.71
CA SER A 16 -1.43 23.16 26.73
C SER A 16 -2.07 23.05 25.36
N THR A 17 -2.81 24.09 25.01
CA THR A 17 -3.36 24.29 23.65
C THR A 17 -2.26 24.31 22.59
N ARG A 18 -1.12 24.94 22.89
CA ARG A 18 0.06 24.95 22.00
C ARG A 18 0.61 23.55 21.72
N LEU A 19 0.55 22.64 22.69
CA LEU A 19 0.97 21.25 22.50
C LEU A 19 -0.03 20.51 21.60
N GLN A 20 -1.33 20.71 21.83
CA GLN A 20 -2.38 20.17 20.96
C GLN A 20 -2.23 20.65 19.52
N ASP A 21 -2.02 21.94 19.29
CA ASP A 21 -1.83 22.51 17.94
C ASP A 21 -0.62 21.91 17.22
N LYS A 22 0.49 21.71 17.93
CA LYS A 22 1.67 21.04 17.37
C LYS A 22 1.38 19.60 17.00
N ILE A 23 0.67 18.87 17.87
CA ILE A 23 0.27 17.49 17.60
C ILE A 23 -0.62 17.46 16.34
N LYS A 24 -1.66 18.28 16.27
CA LYS A 24 -2.52 18.40 15.08
C LYS A 24 -1.71 18.67 13.81
N PHE A 25 -0.78 19.62 13.85
CA PHE A 25 0.09 19.92 12.72
C PHE A 25 0.90 18.70 12.25
N TRP A 26 1.56 18.00 13.17
CA TRP A 26 2.36 16.82 12.83
C TRP A 26 1.51 15.67 12.29
N PHE A 27 0.34 15.42 12.88
CA PHE A 27 -0.57 14.38 12.41
C PHE A 27 -1.14 14.69 11.02
N THR A 28 -1.52 15.95 10.76
CA THR A 28 -1.97 16.38 9.43
C THR A 28 -0.87 16.21 8.39
N ARG A 29 0.36 16.63 8.70
CA ARG A 29 1.50 16.44 7.81
C ARG A 29 1.77 14.96 7.53
N ALA A 30 1.83 14.14 8.58
CA ALA A 30 2.06 12.71 8.46
C ALA A 30 0.92 12.00 7.73
N ARG A 31 -0.30 12.53 7.76
CA ARG A 31 -1.43 12.03 6.96
C ARG A 31 -1.23 12.32 5.48
N THR A 32 -0.85 13.54 5.12
CA THR A 32 -0.57 13.91 3.71
C THR A 32 0.56 13.07 3.11
N GLU A 33 1.60 12.77 3.89
CA GLU A 33 2.69 11.88 3.47
C GLU A 33 2.18 10.44 3.24
N ASP A 34 1.36 9.91 4.15
CA ASP A 34 0.73 8.59 3.98
C ASP A 34 -0.24 8.54 2.78
N GLU A 35 -1.00 9.61 2.53
CA GLU A 35 -1.90 9.72 1.37
C GLU A 35 -1.11 9.68 0.06
N GLY A 36 0.03 10.39 0.00
CA GLY A 36 0.96 10.32 -1.12
C GLY A 36 1.51 8.90 -1.33
N LEU A 37 1.94 8.25 -0.25
CA LEU A 37 2.40 6.85 -0.31
C LEU A 37 1.29 5.90 -0.78
N ALA A 38 0.06 6.06 -0.27
CA ALA A 38 -1.09 5.26 -0.68
C ALA A 38 -1.39 5.43 -2.18
N GLY A 39 -1.23 6.64 -2.73
CA GLY A 39 -1.29 6.90 -4.16
C GLY A 39 -0.27 6.07 -4.94
N VAL A 40 1.01 6.16 -4.57
CA VAL A 40 2.10 5.42 -5.22
C VAL A 40 1.88 3.89 -5.15
N LEU A 41 1.47 3.37 -3.99
CA LEU A 41 1.19 1.94 -3.82
C LEU A 41 0.03 1.48 -4.70
N ARG A 42 -1.01 2.31 -4.84
CA ARG A 42 -2.16 2.03 -5.71
C ARG A 42 -1.75 2.00 -7.18
N ASP A 43 -1.00 3.00 -7.62
CA ASP A 43 -0.54 3.10 -9.02
C ASP A 43 0.36 1.92 -9.38
N LEU A 44 1.32 1.58 -8.51
CA LEU A 44 2.19 0.42 -8.73
C LEU A 44 1.40 -0.90 -8.75
N SER A 45 0.41 -1.05 -7.87
CA SER A 45 -0.47 -2.22 -7.87
C SER A 45 -1.27 -2.33 -9.17
N PHE A 46 -1.74 -1.20 -9.70
CA PHE A 46 -2.47 -1.14 -10.96
C PHE A 46 -1.59 -1.55 -12.14
N GLU A 47 -0.37 -1.01 -12.23
CA GLU A 47 0.59 -1.38 -13.27
C GLU A 47 0.92 -2.87 -13.25
N ILE A 48 1.16 -3.45 -12.07
CA ILE A 48 1.42 -4.89 -11.93
C ILE A 48 0.22 -5.72 -12.38
N ARG A 49 -1.02 -5.30 -12.06
CA ARG A 49 -2.22 -6.00 -12.53
C ARG A 49 -2.32 -5.98 -14.05
N ILE A 50 -1.98 -4.87 -14.70
CA ILE A 50 -1.95 -4.76 -16.16
C ILE A 50 -0.91 -5.71 -16.75
N THR A 51 0.33 -5.70 -16.24
CA THR A 51 1.39 -6.57 -16.76
C THR A 51 1.04 -8.04 -16.57
N MET A 52 0.53 -8.43 -15.40
CA MET A 52 0.08 -9.79 -15.13
C MET A 52 -1.04 -10.22 -16.08
N HIS A 53 -2.00 -9.35 -16.39
CA HIS A 53 -3.06 -9.68 -17.35
C HIS A 53 -2.46 -9.93 -18.75
N LYS A 54 -1.53 -9.10 -19.20
CA LYS A 54 -0.84 -9.29 -20.49
C LYS A 54 -0.06 -10.61 -20.50
N SER A 55 0.68 -10.92 -19.44
CA SER A 55 1.44 -12.16 -19.32
C SER A 55 0.54 -13.40 -19.28
N ARG A 56 -0.61 -13.35 -18.60
CA ARG A 56 -1.60 -14.45 -18.60
C ARG A 56 -2.20 -14.69 -19.98
N ARG A 57 -2.47 -13.63 -20.73
CA ARG A 57 -2.92 -13.75 -22.12
C ARG A 57 -1.85 -14.40 -22.99
N LEU A 58 -0.60 -13.97 -22.86
CA LEU A 58 0.53 -14.55 -23.59
C LEU A 58 0.74 -16.04 -23.25
N ILE A 59 0.58 -16.43 -21.99
CA ILE A 59 0.58 -17.83 -21.56
C ILE A 59 -0.48 -18.63 -22.33
N ALA A 60 -1.72 -18.13 -22.38
CA ALA A 60 -2.81 -18.82 -23.07
C ALA A 60 -2.57 -18.94 -24.60
N GLU A 61 -2.00 -17.92 -25.22
CA GLU A 61 -1.62 -17.93 -26.64
C GLU A 61 -0.51 -18.97 -26.91
N LEU A 62 0.52 -19.03 -26.06
CA LEU A 62 1.59 -20.03 -26.16
C LEU A 62 1.08 -21.45 -25.91
N GLU A 63 0.20 -21.65 -24.95
CA GLU A 63 -0.43 -22.95 -24.67
C GLU A 63 -1.27 -23.45 -25.86
N ALA A 64 -1.94 -22.54 -26.58
CA ALA A 64 -2.74 -22.87 -27.75
C ALA A 64 -1.89 -23.28 -28.98
N LEU A 65 -0.65 -22.80 -29.08
CA LEU A 65 0.27 -23.13 -30.18
C LEU A 65 0.88 -24.55 -30.05
N GLY A 66 0.81 -25.17 -28.87
CA GLY A 66 1.41 -26.47 -28.57
C GLY A 66 2.93 -26.40 -28.38
N GLU A 67 3.54 -27.48 -27.85
CA GLU A 67 4.97 -27.48 -27.52
C GLU A 67 5.86 -27.57 -28.78
N ARG A 68 6.54 -26.46 -29.11
CA ARG A 68 7.77 -26.45 -29.91
C ARG A 68 8.91 -25.97 -29.00
N GLY A 69 10.11 -26.56 -29.12
CA GLY A 69 11.16 -26.50 -28.10
C GLY A 69 11.41 -25.14 -27.42
N ASP A 70 11.54 -24.05 -28.19
CA ASP A 70 11.80 -22.71 -27.66
C ASP A 70 10.59 -22.09 -26.92
N ASP A 71 9.36 -22.48 -27.31
CA ASP A 71 8.10 -21.99 -26.73
C ASP A 71 7.92 -22.51 -25.29
N VAL A 72 8.44 -23.69 -24.97
CA VAL A 72 8.40 -24.29 -23.62
C VAL A 72 9.24 -23.47 -22.63
N THR A 73 10.42 -22.99 -23.07
CA THR A 73 11.30 -22.16 -22.25
C THR A 73 10.70 -20.78 -22.00
N ALA A 74 10.15 -20.15 -23.05
CA ALA A 74 9.46 -18.87 -22.94
C ALA A 74 8.24 -18.96 -22.01
N LEU A 75 7.43 -20.01 -22.16
CA LEU A 75 6.25 -20.26 -21.34
C LEU A 75 6.61 -20.39 -19.85
N LYS A 76 7.67 -21.15 -19.55
CA LYS A 76 8.17 -21.29 -18.17
C LYS A 76 8.60 -19.93 -17.60
N ALA A 77 9.37 -19.15 -18.35
CA ALA A 77 9.83 -17.83 -17.91
C ALA A 77 8.66 -16.86 -17.63
N ILE A 78 7.64 -16.84 -18.49
CA ILE A 78 6.47 -15.96 -18.29
C ILE A 78 5.66 -16.40 -17.06
N ARG A 79 5.50 -17.70 -16.82
CA ARG A 79 4.85 -18.22 -15.61
C ARG A 79 5.59 -17.80 -14.34
N GLU A 80 6.93 -17.84 -14.35
CA GLU A 80 7.75 -17.37 -13.24
C GLU A 80 7.59 -15.85 -13.01
N ILE A 81 7.51 -15.05 -14.08
CA ILE A 81 7.23 -13.61 -13.98
C ILE A 81 5.86 -13.37 -13.33
N VAL A 82 4.81 -14.06 -13.77
CA VAL A 82 3.46 -13.94 -13.20
C VAL A 82 3.43 -14.33 -11.72
N ALA A 83 4.12 -15.41 -11.34
CA ALA A 83 4.20 -15.85 -9.96
C ALA A 83 4.89 -14.80 -9.07
N ARG A 84 6.03 -14.27 -9.52
CA ARG A 84 6.76 -13.22 -8.80
C ARG A 84 5.93 -11.94 -8.67
N ASP A 85 5.29 -11.52 -9.75
CA ASP A 85 4.50 -10.29 -9.79
C ASP A 85 3.23 -10.43 -8.92
N SER A 86 2.64 -11.63 -8.84
CA SER A 86 1.56 -11.94 -7.89
C SER A 86 2.01 -11.76 -6.44
N THR A 87 3.20 -12.23 -6.06
CA THR A 87 3.73 -12.04 -4.71
C THR A 87 3.99 -10.57 -4.41
N LYS A 88 4.55 -9.81 -5.37
CA LYS A 88 4.75 -8.36 -5.22
C LYS A 88 3.41 -7.63 -5.02
N LEU A 89 2.40 -7.97 -5.82
CA LEU A 89 1.08 -7.37 -5.72
C LEU A 89 0.47 -7.58 -4.33
N ALA A 90 0.56 -8.81 -3.79
CA ALA A 90 0.04 -9.11 -2.46
C ALA A 90 0.71 -8.24 -1.36
N VAL A 91 2.02 -8.04 -1.45
CA VAL A 91 2.75 -7.17 -0.51
C VAL A 91 2.30 -5.71 -0.64
N LEU A 92 2.15 -5.20 -1.87
CA LEU A 92 1.69 -3.83 -2.10
C LEU A 92 0.28 -3.59 -1.59
N GLU A 93 -0.63 -4.55 -1.80
CA GLU A 93 -2.01 -4.48 -1.31
C GLU A 93 -2.05 -4.50 0.23
N GLN A 94 -1.21 -5.32 0.87
CA GLN A 94 -1.08 -5.33 2.32
C GLN A 94 -0.54 -4.00 2.86
N LEU A 95 0.50 -3.45 2.22
CA LEU A 95 1.05 -2.14 2.58
C LEU A 95 0.00 -1.05 2.41
N LEU A 96 -0.73 -1.05 1.29
CA LEU A 96 -1.79 -0.08 1.02
C LEU A 96 -2.90 -0.14 2.07
N ALA A 97 -3.33 -1.35 2.46
CA ALA A 97 -4.30 -1.54 3.52
C ALA A 97 -3.78 -0.99 4.86
N GLY A 98 -2.52 -1.27 5.20
CA GLY A 98 -1.87 -0.73 6.39
C GLY A 98 -1.80 0.80 6.40
N THR A 99 -1.43 1.40 5.26
CA THR A 99 -1.37 2.87 5.09
C THR A 99 -2.75 3.50 5.25
N HIS A 100 -3.80 2.90 4.67
CA HIS A 100 -5.17 3.41 4.88
C HIS A 100 -5.62 3.33 6.35
N VAL A 101 -5.25 2.26 7.07
CA VAL A 101 -5.52 2.17 8.51
C VAL A 101 -4.78 3.27 9.26
N ALA A 102 -3.51 3.51 8.95
CA ALA A 102 -2.74 4.59 9.57
C ALA A 102 -3.36 5.97 9.33
N ILE A 103 -3.74 6.29 8.09
CA ILE A 103 -4.44 7.54 7.73
C ILE A 103 -5.70 7.72 8.59
N ARG A 104 -6.57 6.71 8.65
CA ARG A 104 -7.82 6.78 9.41
C ARG A 104 -7.59 6.98 10.91
N LEU A 105 -6.57 6.34 11.47
CA LEU A 105 -6.23 6.52 12.88
C LEU A 105 -5.74 7.94 13.17
N LYS A 106 -4.91 8.51 12.30
CA LYS A 106 -4.45 9.91 12.42
C LYS A 106 -5.62 10.88 12.28
N GLU A 107 -6.50 10.64 11.33
CA GLU A 107 -7.70 11.46 11.09
C GLU A 107 -8.67 11.44 12.28
N GLY A 108 -9.01 10.25 12.79
CA GLY A 108 -9.87 10.12 13.97
C GLY A 108 -9.28 10.81 15.20
N TYR A 109 -7.98 10.61 15.43
CA TYR A 109 -7.31 11.26 16.56
C TYR A 109 -7.29 12.79 16.48
N VAL A 110 -7.09 13.36 15.29
CA VAL A 110 -7.14 14.82 15.10
C VAL A 110 -8.56 15.35 15.28
N ALA A 111 -9.58 14.63 14.79
CA ALA A 111 -10.98 14.99 14.96
C ALA A 111 -11.42 14.97 16.44
N ASP A 112 -10.94 14.01 17.22
CA ASP A 112 -11.23 13.93 18.67
C ASP A 112 -10.59 15.08 19.48
N MET A 113 -9.66 15.83 18.89
CA MET A 113 -8.99 16.98 19.51
C MET A 113 -9.60 18.34 19.15
N GLU A 114 -10.62 18.39 18.28
CA GLU A 114 -11.38 19.62 17.97
C GLU A 114 -12.44 19.94 19.04
#